data_AF-A0A814PPD3-F1
#
_entry.id   AF-A0A814PPD3-F1
#
_cell.length_a   1.000
_cell.length_b   1.000
_cell.length_c   1.000
_cell.angle_alpha   90.00
_cell.angle_beta   90.00
_cell.angle_gamma   90.00
#
_symmetry.space_group_name_H-M   'P 1'
#
loop_
_entity.id
_entity.type
_entity.pdbx_description
1 polymer ?
#
loop_
_entity_poly.entity_id
_entity_poly.type
_entity_poly.pdbx_seq_one_letter_code
_entity_poly.pdbx_strand_id
1 'polypeptide(L)'
;MDTLKTYFLNLNFFQSSNPINQPEEHERRSNIIATRVYIIIYGITFSTLILSLWLNPKISQVIFQYPTQNQFQTLPVDTQCPCSRISLSYGQFVSIQTRFHQVCSSDFVSNRWIKAIFYDSDPTYFHQADFRAIGSAQFRALSSLCDLTKTSIRQSLASFNMKSIISPYVLSQSAIQLEVQISIEQFRLTTSDTFVKQLDFVQKMIIGNQLLSALETNIVPLYLQVFNKSLQLGHYM
;
A
#
# COMPACT_ATOMS: atom_id res chain seq x y z
N MET A 1 12.06 63.24 -44.56
CA MET A 1 10.95 62.25 -44.42
C MET A 1 10.45 61.75 -45.79
N ASP A 2 10.55 62.54 -46.85
CA ASP A 2 10.02 62.17 -48.18
C ASP A 2 10.79 61.06 -48.88
N THR A 3 12.12 61.03 -48.80
CA THR A 3 12.95 60.00 -49.46
C THR A 3 12.65 58.58 -48.99
N LEU A 4 12.36 58.40 -47.71
CA LEU A 4 12.03 57.10 -47.12
C LEU A 4 10.67 56.59 -47.62
N LYS A 5 9.68 57.49 -47.68
CA LYS A 5 8.34 57.19 -48.16
C LYS A 5 8.36 56.77 -49.63
N THR A 6 9.13 57.46 -50.46
CA THR A 6 9.30 57.14 -51.89
C THR A 6 10.02 55.81 -52.11
N TYR A 7 10.96 55.45 -51.23
CA TYR A 7 11.65 54.16 -51.24
C TYR A 7 10.70 53.00 -50.93
N PHE A 8 9.90 53.11 -49.86
CA PHE A 8 8.90 52.10 -49.51
C PHE A 8 7.78 51.99 -50.57
N LEU A 9 7.43 53.08 -51.24
CA LEU A 9 6.40 53.09 -52.29
C LEU A 9 6.84 52.35 -53.57
N ASN A 10 8.14 52.32 -53.87
CA ASN A 10 8.70 51.67 -55.06
C ASN A 10 9.41 50.34 -54.77
N LEU A 11 9.28 49.82 -53.54
CA LEU A 11 9.90 48.57 -53.15
C LEU A 11 9.30 47.41 -53.93
N ASN A 12 10.15 46.64 -54.61
CA ASN A 12 9.75 45.44 -55.35
C ASN A 12 10.77 44.33 -55.08
N PHE A 13 10.33 43.25 -54.44
CA PHE A 13 11.18 42.10 -54.15
C PHE A 13 11.26 41.10 -55.31
N PHE A 14 10.35 41.18 -56.27
CA PHE A 14 10.34 40.32 -57.45
C PHE A 14 11.05 41.02 -58.61
N GLN A 15 12.33 40.70 -58.77
CA GLN A 15 13.15 41.26 -59.85
C GLN A 15 12.81 40.57 -61.18
N SER A 16 12.65 41.36 -62.24
CA SER A 16 12.48 40.84 -63.60
C SER A 16 13.71 40.00 -63.98
N SER A 17 13.47 38.80 -64.49
CA SER A 17 14.50 37.84 -64.91
C SER A 17 15.20 38.22 -66.22
N ASN A 18 14.80 39.30 -66.90
CA ASN A 18 15.38 39.71 -68.17
C ASN A 18 15.67 41.23 -68.21
N PRO A 19 16.94 41.66 -68.13
CA PRO A 19 17.31 43.08 -68.06
C PRO A 19 17.24 43.82 -69.41
N ILE A 20 16.98 43.10 -70.51
CA ILE A 20 17.01 43.64 -71.88
C ILE A 20 15.63 44.15 -72.33
N ASN A 21 14.55 43.60 -71.77
CA ASN A 21 13.18 44.05 -72.05
C ASN A 21 12.65 44.81 -70.82
N GLN A 22 12.23 46.06 -71.02
CA GLN A 22 11.49 46.78 -70.00
C GLN A 22 10.25 45.94 -69.64
N PRO A 23 10.05 45.56 -68.36
CA PRO A 23 8.89 44.77 -67.98
C PRO A 23 7.64 45.56 -68.37
N GLU A 24 6.66 44.88 -68.96
CA GLU A 24 5.38 45.50 -69.27
C GLU A 24 4.84 46.18 -68.01
N GLU A 25 4.26 47.38 -68.16
CA GLU A 25 3.75 48.19 -67.02
C GLU A 25 2.81 47.38 -66.12
N HIS A 26 2.10 46.40 -66.70
CA HIS A 26 1.25 45.45 -65.99
C HIS A 26 2.05 44.50 -65.07
N GLU A 27 3.15 43.92 -65.54
CA GLU A 27 4.01 43.03 -64.75
C GLU A 27 4.67 43.79 -63.58
N ARG A 28 5.13 45.02 -63.83
CA ARG A 28 5.71 45.87 -62.79
C ARG A 28 4.72 46.18 -61.68
N ARG A 29 3.46 46.49 -62.03
CA ARG A 29 2.39 46.73 -61.04
C ARG A 29 2.04 45.47 -60.26
N SER A 30 1.95 44.32 -60.94
CA SER A 30 1.71 43.02 -60.31
C SER A 30 2.79 42.69 -59.28
N ASN A 31 4.07 42.88 -59.63
CA ASN A 31 5.21 42.61 -58.76
C ASN A 31 5.25 43.52 -57.51
N ILE A 32 4.88 44.80 -57.64
CA ILE A 32 4.76 45.73 -56.50
C ILE A 32 3.62 45.30 -55.58
N ILE A 33 2.47 44.88 -56.13
CA ILE A 33 1.33 44.39 -55.33
C ILE A 33 1.70 43.08 -54.62
N ALA A 34 2.32 42.14 -55.32
CA ALA A 34 2.82 40.89 -54.74
C ALA A 34 3.82 41.14 -53.61
N THR A 35 4.72 42.12 -53.77
CA THR A 35 5.67 42.53 -52.73
C THR A 35 4.96 43.06 -51.48
N ARG A 36 3.91 43.87 -51.63
CA ARG A 36 3.10 44.35 -50.51
C ARG A 36 2.38 43.22 -49.78
N VAL A 37 1.76 42.30 -50.54
CA VAL A 37 1.09 41.12 -49.98
C VAL A 37 2.08 40.24 -49.22
N TYR A 38 3.28 40.01 -49.79
CA TYR A 38 4.33 39.22 -49.15
C TYR A 38 4.78 39.83 -47.81
N ILE A 39 5.03 41.15 -47.77
CA ILE A 39 5.42 41.86 -46.54
C ILE A 39 4.32 41.77 -45.48
N ILE A 40 3.05 41.91 -45.87
CA ILE A 40 1.91 41.80 -44.94
C ILE A 40 1.81 40.38 -44.38
N ILE A 41 1.86 39.36 -45.23
CA ILE A 41 1.79 37.96 -44.79
C ILE A 41 2.98 37.62 -43.89
N TYR A 42 4.19 38.04 -44.26
CA TYR A 42 5.39 37.84 -43.44
C TYR A 42 5.27 38.54 -42.09
N GLY A 43 4.73 39.76 -42.06
CA GLY A 43 4.45 40.47 -40.81
C GLY A 43 3.45 39.72 -39.93
N ILE A 44 2.38 39.17 -40.53
CA ILE A 44 1.37 38.37 -39.81
C ILE A 44 1.99 37.09 -39.25
N THR A 45 2.74 36.33 -40.04
CA THR A 45 3.36 35.06 -39.59
C THR A 45 4.43 35.29 -38.53
N PHE A 46 5.23 36.35 -38.66
CA PHE A 46 6.20 36.72 -37.64
C PHE A 46 5.52 37.16 -36.34
N SER A 47 4.42 37.92 -36.45
CA SER A 47 3.63 38.35 -35.30
C SER A 47 2.97 37.17 -34.58
N THR A 48 2.43 36.19 -35.31
CA THR A 48 1.83 34.99 -34.69
C THR A 48 2.88 34.11 -33.99
N LEU A 49 4.10 34.01 -34.54
CA LEU A 49 5.22 33.33 -33.87
C LEU A 49 5.66 34.03 -32.59
N ILE A 50 5.74 35.35 -32.59
CA ILE A 50 6.04 36.11 -31.36
C ILE A 50 4.92 35.90 -30.35
N LEU A 51 3.65 36.05 -30.75
CA LEU A 51 2.53 35.83 -29.85
C LEU A 51 2.54 34.43 -29.24
N SER A 52 2.83 33.38 -30.02
CA SER A 52 2.87 32.02 -29.49
C SER A 52 3.98 31.82 -28.46
N LEU A 53 5.16 32.42 -28.68
CA LEU A 53 6.26 32.40 -27.71
C LEU A 53 5.93 33.14 -26.40
N TRP A 54 5.14 34.21 -26.48
CA TRP A 54 4.72 34.99 -25.31
C TRP A 54 3.53 34.39 -24.56
N LEU A 55 2.60 33.77 -25.27
CA LEU A 55 1.39 33.15 -24.69
C LEU A 55 1.68 31.81 -24.02
N ASN A 56 2.79 31.15 -24.34
CA ASN A 56 3.17 29.90 -23.70
C ASN A 56 3.52 30.16 -22.21
N PRO A 57 2.77 29.57 -21.26
CA PRO A 57 3.04 29.76 -19.84
C PRO A 57 4.42 29.20 -19.49
N LYS A 58 5.21 30.01 -18.77
CA LYS A 58 6.51 29.58 -18.26
C LYS A 58 6.30 28.71 -17.02
N ILE A 59 6.73 27.46 -17.09
CA ILE A 59 6.75 26.56 -15.92
C ILE A 59 7.91 27.01 -15.02
N SER A 60 7.58 27.39 -13.78
CA SER A 60 8.58 27.66 -12.74
C SER A 60 8.73 26.43 -11.86
N GLN A 61 9.97 25.98 -11.66
CA GLN A 61 10.28 24.91 -10.74
C GLN A 61 10.79 25.50 -9.43
N VAL A 62 10.11 25.19 -8.33
CA VAL A 62 10.54 25.56 -6.98
C VAL A 62 10.86 24.28 -6.21
N ILE A 63 12.05 24.21 -5.62
CA ILE A 63 12.49 23.04 -4.85
C ILE A 63 12.27 23.33 -3.37
N PHE A 64 11.46 22.50 -2.72
CA PHE A 64 11.28 22.52 -1.27
C PHE A 64 12.01 21.33 -0.65
N GLN A 65 12.96 21.60 0.24
CA GLN A 65 13.60 20.57 1.06
C GLN A 65 12.76 20.37 2.33
N TYR A 66 12.17 19.19 2.49
CA TYR A 66 11.34 18.83 3.66
C TYR A 66 10.21 19.83 3.97
N PRO A 67 9.25 20.02 3.05
CA PRO A 67 8.15 20.96 3.25
C PRO A 67 7.29 20.56 4.46
N THR A 68 6.83 21.56 5.21
CA THR A 68 5.81 21.37 6.24
C THR A 68 4.43 21.13 5.62
N GLN A 69 3.52 20.52 6.37
CA GLN A 69 2.14 20.29 5.92
C GLN A 69 1.44 21.58 5.50
N ASN A 70 1.65 22.67 6.24
CA ASN A 70 1.05 23.97 5.93
C ASN A 70 1.58 24.54 4.60
N GLN A 71 2.88 24.41 4.34
CA GLN A 71 3.46 24.84 3.06
C GLN A 71 2.88 24.03 1.90
N PHE A 72 2.71 22.71 2.06
CA PHE A 72 2.07 21.88 1.04
C PHE A 72 0.62 22.29 0.79
N GLN A 73 -0.15 22.58 1.84
CA GLN A 73 -1.55 23.00 1.72
C GLN A 73 -1.73 24.37 1.06
N THR A 74 -0.70 25.22 1.06
CA THR A 74 -0.73 26.53 0.37
C THR A 74 -0.48 26.42 -1.13
N LEU A 75 -0.07 25.25 -1.64
CA LEU A 75 0.19 25.06 -3.06
C LEU A 75 -1.12 24.95 -3.85
N PRO A 76 -1.16 25.47 -5.10
CA PRO A 76 -2.27 25.24 -6.01
C PRO A 76 -2.55 23.75 -6.22
N VAL A 77 -3.83 23.39 -6.38
CA VAL A 77 -4.28 21.99 -6.54
C VAL A 77 -3.60 21.28 -7.72
N ASP A 78 -3.33 22.02 -8.80
CA ASP A 78 -2.72 21.47 -10.03
C ASP A 78 -1.19 21.36 -9.96
N THR A 79 -0.58 21.65 -8.80
CA THR A 79 0.88 21.60 -8.63
C THR A 79 1.36 20.15 -8.54
N GLN A 80 2.15 19.72 -9.51
CA GLN A 80 2.81 18.42 -9.46
C GLN A 80 4.01 18.48 -8.51
N CYS A 81 3.94 17.72 -7.42
CA CYS A 81 4.99 17.63 -6.40
C CYS A 81 5.66 16.26 -6.47
N PRO A 82 6.71 16.07 -7.30
CA PRO A 82 7.44 14.81 -7.34
C PRO A 82 8.20 14.59 -6.03
N CYS A 83 8.17 13.36 -5.52
CA CYS A 83 8.87 12.99 -4.31
C CYS A 83 10.36 12.73 -4.60
N SER A 84 11.25 13.21 -3.72
CA SER A 84 12.66 12.83 -3.74
C SER A 84 12.88 11.36 -3.34
N ARG A 85 11.98 10.81 -2.53
CA ARG A 85 11.91 9.39 -2.17
C ARG A 85 10.54 8.85 -2.52
N ILE A 86 10.50 7.91 -3.48
CA ILE A 86 9.25 7.33 -3.96
C ILE A 86 8.68 6.25 -3.03
N SER A 87 9.44 5.81 -2.04
CA SER A 87 9.08 4.71 -1.15
C SER A 87 9.41 5.09 0.29
N LEU A 88 8.45 4.88 1.20
CA LEU A 88 8.58 5.14 2.63
C LEU A 88 8.03 3.94 3.40
N SER A 89 8.82 3.36 4.31
CA SER A 89 8.39 2.18 5.05
C SER A 89 7.43 2.57 6.18
N TYR A 90 6.41 1.74 6.43
CA TYR A 90 5.41 2.01 7.47
C TYR A 90 6.04 2.16 8.84
N GLY A 91 7.12 1.43 9.14
CA GLY A 91 7.83 1.52 10.42
C GLY A 91 8.44 2.90 10.72
N GLN A 92 8.54 3.80 9.73
CA GLN A 92 9.05 5.16 9.92
C GLN A 92 7.98 6.15 10.41
N PHE A 93 6.70 5.89 10.17
CA PHE A 93 5.62 6.85 10.44
C PHE A 93 4.36 6.25 11.07
N VAL A 94 4.26 4.92 11.17
CA VAL A 94 3.17 4.20 11.84
C VAL A 94 3.71 3.48 13.06
N SER A 95 3.02 3.60 14.19
CA SER A 95 3.31 2.87 15.42
C SER A 95 2.12 1.99 15.80
N ILE A 96 2.35 0.68 15.90
CA ILE A 96 1.35 -0.30 16.32
C ILE A 96 1.72 -0.80 17.71
N GLN A 97 0.82 -0.63 18.68
CA GLN A 97 0.94 -1.19 20.02
C GLN A 97 0.03 -2.41 20.15
N THR A 98 0.60 -3.53 20.60
CA THR A 98 -0.12 -4.80 20.74
C THR A 98 -0.47 -5.05 22.20
N ARG A 99 -1.67 -5.58 22.44
CA ARG A 99 -2.14 -6.00 23.76
C ARG A 99 -2.56 -7.46 23.68
N PHE A 100 -1.98 -8.27 24.54
CA PHE A 100 -2.29 -9.69 24.62
C PHE A 100 -3.39 -9.94 25.65
N HIS A 101 -4.11 -11.06 25.49
CA HIS A 101 -5.12 -11.47 26.45
C HIS A 101 -4.48 -11.69 27.83
N GLN A 102 -5.18 -11.29 28.90
CA GLN A 102 -4.67 -11.32 30.28
C GLN A 102 -4.21 -12.71 30.73
N VAL A 103 -4.79 -13.77 30.16
CA VAL A 103 -4.39 -15.16 30.40
C VAL A 103 -2.93 -15.43 30.05
N CYS A 104 -2.37 -14.75 29.04
CA CYS A 104 -0.99 -14.93 28.61
C CYS A 104 0.04 -14.23 29.51
N SER A 105 -0.44 -13.56 30.56
CA SER A 105 0.33 -12.96 31.64
C SER A 105 -0.15 -13.40 33.03
N SER A 106 -1.12 -14.32 33.11
CA SER A 106 -1.64 -14.82 34.38
C SER A 106 -0.80 -16.00 34.89
N ASP A 107 -1.07 -16.44 36.11
CA ASP A 107 -0.38 -17.61 36.67
C ASP A 107 -0.73 -18.91 35.93
N PHE A 108 -1.83 -18.96 35.17
CA PHE A 108 -2.26 -20.17 34.45
C PHE A 108 -1.29 -20.64 33.38
N VAL A 109 -0.46 -19.75 32.85
CA VAL A 109 0.61 -20.09 31.90
C VAL A 109 1.98 -20.20 32.57
N SER A 110 2.05 -20.05 33.90
CA SER A 110 3.33 -20.10 34.60
C SER A 110 3.77 -21.54 34.84
N ASN A 111 5.09 -21.75 34.78
CA ASN A 111 5.69 -23.03 35.16
C ASN A 111 5.36 -23.43 36.61
N ARG A 112 5.11 -22.45 37.49
CA ARG A 112 4.74 -22.70 38.89
C ARG A 112 3.38 -23.39 38.96
N TRP A 113 2.37 -22.83 38.32
CA TRP A 113 1.01 -23.38 38.30
C TRP A 113 0.97 -24.76 37.63
N ILE A 114 1.60 -24.88 36.45
CA ILE A 114 1.66 -26.14 35.69
C ILE A 114 2.31 -27.25 36.53
N LYS A 115 3.38 -26.94 37.27
CA LYS A 115 4.05 -27.91 38.16
C LYS A 115 3.20 -28.23 39.39
N ALA A 116 2.58 -27.23 40.03
CA ALA A 116 1.75 -27.44 41.22
C ALA A 116 0.60 -28.42 40.94
N ILE A 117 -0.06 -28.28 39.78
CA ILE A 117 -1.11 -29.22 39.37
C ILE A 117 -0.57 -30.64 39.15
N PHE A 118 0.67 -30.80 38.68
CA PHE A 118 1.25 -32.10 38.35
C PHE A 118 1.90 -32.82 39.55
N TYR A 119 2.55 -32.09 40.46
CA TYR A 119 3.46 -32.64 41.47
C TYR A 119 2.80 -32.92 42.84
N ASP A 120 1.73 -32.19 43.21
CA ASP A 120 1.03 -32.39 44.49
C ASP A 120 0.08 -33.61 44.49
N SER A 121 0.23 -34.49 43.50
CA SER A 121 -0.52 -35.72 43.38
C SER A 121 0.37 -36.90 43.11
N ASP A 122 0.50 -37.75 44.12
CA ASP A 122 0.88 -39.14 43.91
C ASP A 122 -0.07 -39.72 42.86
N PRO A 123 0.40 -40.06 41.63
CA PRO A 123 -0.48 -40.48 40.55
C PRO A 123 -0.99 -41.88 40.87
N THR A 124 -2.09 -41.94 41.61
CA THR A 124 -2.85 -43.16 41.88
C THR A 124 -3.41 -43.69 40.57
N TYR A 125 -2.66 -44.59 39.92
CA TYR A 125 -2.99 -45.69 39.00
C TYR A 125 -4.11 -45.56 37.93
N PHE A 126 -4.89 -44.48 37.84
CA PHE A 126 -6.01 -44.34 36.91
C PHE A 126 -5.86 -43.09 36.01
N HIS A 127 -5.71 -43.38 34.71
CA HIS A 127 -4.73 -42.71 33.84
C HIS A 127 -5.30 -41.76 32.77
N GLN A 128 -6.63 -41.60 32.63
CA GLN A 128 -7.24 -40.87 31.50
C GLN A 128 -8.27 -39.80 31.90
N ALA A 129 -8.74 -39.77 33.15
CA ALA A 129 -9.75 -38.80 33.61
C ALA A 129 -9.26 -37.92 34.77
N ASP A 130 -8.00 -38.07 35.19
CA ASP A 130 -7.41 -37.26 36.23
C ASP A 130 -7.16 -35.83 35.71
N PHE A 131 -7.90 -34.88 36.28
CA PHE A 131 -7.75 -33.46 35.98
C PHE A 131 -6.31 -32.96 36.19
N ARG A 132 -5.53 -33.57 37.08
CA ARG A 132 -4.16 -33.15 37.38
C ARG A 132 -3.22 -33.46 36.21
N ALA A 133 -3.35 -34.65 35.63
CA ALA A 133 -2.63 -35.05 34.43
C ALA A 133 -3.12 -34.27 33.19
N ILE A 134 -4.43 -34.23 32.95
CA ILE A 134 -4.99 -33.56 31.77
C ILE A 134 -4.83 -32.04 31.87
N GLY A 135 -5.20 -31.46 33.01
CA GLY A 135 -5.13 -30.03 33.27
C GLY A 135 -3.72 -29.47 33.15
N SER A 136 -2.71 -30.16 33.70
CA SER A 136 -1.31 -29.71 33.55
C SER A 136 -0.86 -29.67 32.07
N ALA A 137 -1.28 -30.65 31.26
CA ALA A 137 -1.03 -30.64 29.82
C ALA A 137 -1.81 -29.55 29.08
N GLN A 138 -3.08 -29.28 29.45
CA GLN A 138 -3.89 -28.21 28.87
C GLN A 138 -3.32 -26.81 29.19
N PHE A 139 -2.90 -26.57 30.44
CA PHE A 139 -2.23 -25.31 30.81
C PHE A 139 -0.88 -25.13 30.13
N ARG A 140 -0.14 -26.23 29.92
CA ARG A 140 1.08 -26.20 29.10
C ARG A 140 0.77 -25.85 27.64
N ALA A 141 -0.28 -26.43 27.06
CA ALA A 141 -0.73 -26.10 25.71
C ALA A 141 -1.15 -24.62 25.60
N LEU A 142 -1.85 -24.09 26.61
CA LEU A 142 -2.20 -22.67 26.70
C LEU A 142 -0.97 -21.75 26.75
N SER A 143 0.05 -22.11 27.55
CA SER A 143 1.32 -21.39 27.59
C SER A 143 1.98 -21.36 26.22
N SER A 144 2.10 -22.52 25.56
CA SER A 144 2.66 -22.61 24.21
C SER A 144 1.86 -21.78 23.21
N LEU A 145 0.53 -21.80 23.29
CA LEU A 145 -0.33 -20.99 22.42
C LEU A 145 -0.06 -19.50 22.60
N CYS A 146 0.03 -19.03 23.86
CA CYS A 146 0.38 -17.65 24.17
C CYS A 146 1.75 -17.24 23.60
N ASP A 147 2.76 -18.10 23.68
CA ASP A 147 4.09 -17.82 23.14
C ASP A 147 4.12 -17.83 21.62
N LEU A 148 3.40 -18.76 20.98
CA LEU A 148 3.22 -18.81 19.54
C LEU A 148 2.49 -17.57 19.03
N THR A 149 1.42 -17.13 19.71
CA THR A 149 0.70 -15.90 19.36
C THR A 149 1.59 -14.66 19.49
N LYS A 150 2.36 -14.54 20.58
CA LYS A 150 3.34 -13.44 20.77
C LYS A 150 4.37 -13.42 19.64
N THR A 151 4.88 -14.60 19.27
CA THR A 151 5.88 -14.74 18.19
C THR A 151 5.30 -14.40 16.83
N SER A 152 4.11 -14.93 16.51
CA SER A 152 3.39 -14.65 15.26
C SER A 152 3.12 -13.16 15.09
N ILE A 153 2.63 -12.48 16.14
CA ILE A 153 2.40 -11.02 16.10
C ILE A 153 3.71 -10.25 15.90
N ARG A 154 4.80 -10.62 16.58
CA ARG A 154 6.11 -9.96 16.40
C ARG A 154 6.62 -10.10 14.97
N GLN A 155 6.50 -11.29 14.37
CA GLN A 155 6.91 -11.55 13.00
C GLN A 155 6.05 -10.75 12.01
N SER A 156 4.73 -10.80 12.15
CA SER A 156 3.83 -10.01 11.29
C SER A 156 4.10 -8.52 11.41
N LEU A 157 4.41 -8.02 12.62
CA LEU A 157 4.70 -6.60 12.84
C LEU A 157 6.02 -6.20 12.18
N ALA A 158 7.06 -7.05 12.26
CA ALA A 158 8.30 -6.82 11.54
C ALA A 158 8.06 -6.75 10.02
N SER A 159 7.26 -7.67 9.46
CA SER A 159 6.87 -7.63 8.05
C SER A 159 6.05 -6.39 7.69
N PHE A 160 5.11 -5.97 8.55
CA PHE A 160 4.35 -4.73 8.35
C PHE A 160 5.26 -3.50 8.31
N ASN A 161 6.20 -3.40 9.24
CA ASN A 161 7.14 -2.27 9.31
C ASN A 161 8.06 -2.17 8.08
N MET A 162 8.34 -3.29 7.41
CA MET A 162 9.11 -3.34 6.17
C MET A 162 8.29 -2.99 4.92
N LYS A 163 6.96 -3.17 4.95
CA LYS A 163 6.10 -2.73 3.85
C LYS A 163 6.22 -1.22 3.68
N SER A 164 6.08 -0.75 2.45
CA SER A 164 6.27 0.65 2.11
C SER A 164 5.10 1.19 1.30
N ILE A 165 4.76 2.44 1.55
CA ILE A 165 3.90 3.21 0.66
C ILE A 165 4.76 3.70 -0.51
N ILE A 166 4.28 3.49 -1.73
CA ILE A 166 5.02 3.82 -2.96
C ILE A 166 4.23 4.85 -3.74
N SER A 167 4.82 6.03 -3.95
CA SER A 167 4.24 7.07 -4.78
C SER A 167 5.32 7.97 -5.40
N PRO A 168 5.30 8.21 -6.71
CA PRO A 168 6.20 9.17 -7.35
C PRO A 168 5.85 10.62 -7.01
N TYR A 169 4.65 10.89 -6.50
CA TYR A 169 4.18 12.23 -6.13
C TYR A 169 3.73 12.29 -4.67
N VAL A 170 3.72 13.50 -4.10
CA VAL A 170 3.22 13.73 -2.75
C VAL A 170 1.75 13.32 -2.67
N LEU A 171 1.42 12.50 -1.68
CA LEU A 171 0.07 12.06 -1.40
C LEU A 171 -0.64 13.04 -0.46
N SER A 172 -1.94 13.20 -0.63
CA SER A 172 -2.76 13.93 0.33
C SER A 172 -2.79 13.22 1.68
N GLN A 173 -3.05 13.97 2.75
CA GLN A 173 -3.19 13.41 4.09
C GLN A 173 -4.30 12.34 4.14
N SER A 174 -5.43 12.57 3.47
CA SER A 174 -6.52 11.60 3.42
C SER A 174 -6.14 10.31 2.67
N ALA A 175 -5.36 10.41 1.60
CA ALA A 175 -4.84 9.24 0.89
C ALA A 175 -3.89 8.42 1.75
N ILE A 176 -2.96 9.08 2.47
CA ILE A 176 -2.05 8.40 3.41
C ILE A 176 -2.84 7.72 4.53
N GLN A 177 -3.82 8.41 5.11
CA GLN A 177 -4.67 7.84 6.17
C GLN A 177 -5.43 6.63 5.67
N LEU A 178 -6.05 6.70 4.49
CA LEU A 178 -6.78 5.58 3.89
C LEU A 178 -5.87 4.37 3.67
N GLU A 179 -4.70 4.60 3.06
CA GLU A 179 -3.73 3.54 2.75
C GLU A 179 -3.19 2.87 4.03
N VAL A 180 -2.93 3.66 5.07
CA VAL A 180 -2.53 3.16 6.39
C VAL A 180 -3.65 2.32 7.02
N GLN A 181 -4.91 2.79 6.97
CA GLN A 181 -6.03 2.05 7.55
C GLN A 181 -6.26 0.71 6.83
N ILE A 182 -6.23 0.71 5.51
CA ILE A 182 -6.32 -0.52 4.71
C ILE A 182 -5.18 -1.48 5.08
N SER A 183 -3.95 -0.97 5.18
CA SER A 183 -2.79 -1.78 5.54
C SER A 183 -2.88 -2.35 6.97
N ILE A 184 -3.41 -1.59 7.92
CA ILE A 184 -3.63 -2.04 9.30
C ILE A 184 -4.72 -3.12 9.35
N GLU A 185 -5.83 -2.94 8.65
CA GLU A 185 -6.91 -3.94 8.61
C GLU A 185 -6.44 -5.23 7.95
N GLN A 186 -5.67 -5.13 6.87
CA GLN A 186 -5.06 -6.31 6.25
C GLN A 186 -4.05 -6.99 7.20
N PHE A 187 -3.24 -6.22 7.93
CA PHE A 187 -2.36 -6.77 8.96
C PHE A 187 -3.15 -7.56 10.02
N ARG A 188 -4.28 -7.04 10.51
CA ARG A 188 -5.13 -7.72 11.50
C ARG A 188 -5.70 -9.02 10.95
N LEU A 189 -6.32 -8.96 9.77
CA LEU A 189 -6.97 -10.10 9.14
C LEU A 189 -5.96 -11.20 8.78
N THR A 190 -4.88 -10.85 8.07
CA THR A 190 -3.90 -11.83 7.60
C THR A 190 -3.12 -12.46 8.75
N THR A 191 -2.78 -11.70 9.80
CA THR A 191 -2.09 -12.28 10.96
C THR A 191 -2.96 -13.31 11.68
N SER A 192 -4.23 -12.98 11.93
CA SER A 192 -5.17 -13.90 12.58
C SER A 192 -5.43 -15.13 11.71
N ASP A 193 -5.76 -14.92 10.43
CA ASP A 193 -6.09 -15.99 9.49
C ASP A 193 -4.91 -16.95 9.28
N THR A 194 -3.70 -16.41 9.11
CA THR A 194 -2.50 -17.24 8.94
C THR A 194 -2.25 -18.10 10.19
N PHE A 195 -2.38 -17.53 11.38
CA PHE A 195 -2.18 -18.25 12.64
C PHE A 195 -3.21 -19.38 12.81
N VAL A 196 -4.50 -19.09 12.58
CA VAL A 196 -5.57 -20.10 12.67
C VAL A 196 -5.37 -21.20 11.63
N LYS A 197 -5.00 -20.86 10.40
CA LYS A 197 -4.72 -21.85 9.34
C LYS A 197 -3.55 -22.76 9.68
N GLN A 198 -2.51 -22.24 10.32
CA GLN A 198 -1.39 -23.05 10.78
C GLN A 198 -1.82 -24.05 11.88
N LEU A 199 -2.67 -23.62 12.82
CA LEU A 199 -3.22 -24.51 13.84
C LEU A 199 -4.15 -25.57 13.26
N ASP A 200 -5.06 -25.17 12.35
CA ASP A 200 -5.96 -26.07 11.64
C ASP A 200 -5.19 -27.11 10.82
N PHE A 201 -4.10 -26.71 10.15
CA PHE A 201 -3.23 -27.63 9.45
C PHE A 201 -2.62 -28.68 10.40
N VAL A 202 -2.09 -28.27 11.55
CA VAL A 202 -1.55 -29.20 12.56
C VAL A 202 -2.63 -30.15 13.07
N GLN A 203 -3.83 -29.64 13.36
CA GLN A 203 -4.95 -30.46 13.82
C GLN A 203 -5.37 -31.49 12.76
N LYS A 204 -5.50 -31.07 11.49
CA LYS A 204 -5.83 -31.94 10.37
C LYS A 204 -4.76 -33.00 10.14
N MET A 205 -3.48 -32.67 10.32
CA MET A 205 -2.39 -33.63 10.26
C MET A 205 -2.49 -34.68 11.37
N ILE A 206 -2.80 -34.26 12.61
CA ILE A 206 -3.00 -35.18 13.74
C ILE A 206 -4.16 -36.14 13.48
N ILE A 207 -5.32 -35.61 13.06
CA ILE A 207 -6.52 -36.42 12.80
C ILE A 207 -6.34 -37.33 11.59
N GLY A 208 -5.84 -36.79 10.47
CA GLY A 208 -5.66 -37.52 9.22
C GLY A 208 -4.67 -38.68 9.34
N ASN A 209 -3.68 -38.57 10.22
CA ASN A 209 -2.71 -39.63 10.52
C ASN A 209 -3.06 -40.45 11.77
N GLN A 210 -4.21 -40.20 12.40
CA GLN A 210 -4.65 -40.89 13.63
C GLN A 210 -3.59 -40.88 14.74
N LEU A 211 -2.86 -39.77 14.87
CA LEU A 211 -1.81 -39.66 15.89
C LEU A 211 -2.43 -39.59 17.27
N LEU A 212 -2.06 -40.54 18.14
CA LEU A 212 -2.57 -40.59 19.51
C LEU A 212 -1.82 -39.58 20.39
N SER A 213 -2.57 -38.76 21.11
CA SER A 213 -1.98 -37.90 22.14
C SER A 213 -1.49 -38.77 23.31
N ALA A 214 -0.42 -38.34 23.99
CA ALA A 214 0.16 -39.09 25.11
C ALA A 214 -0.82 -39.31 26.29
N LEU A 215 -1.85 -38.46 26.40
CA LEU A 215 -2.91 -38.57 27.40
C LEU A 215 -4.21 -39.15 26.82
N GLU A 216 -4.18 -39.60 25.57
CA GLU A 216 -5.31 -40.21 24.86
C GLU A 216 -6.59 -39.35 24.81
N THR A 217 -6.45 -38.04 25.06
CA THR A 217 -7.55 -37.05 25.08
C THR A 217 -8.23 -36.82 23.73
N ASN A 218 -7.62 -37.33 22.65
CA ASN A 218 -8.14 -37.25 21.29
C ASN A 218 -8.77 -38.57 20.82
N ILE A 219 -9.01 -39.52 21.72
CA ILE A 219 -9.75 -40.76 21.48
C ILE A 219 -10.94 -40.82 22.44
N VAL A 220 -12.08 -41.35 21.99
CA VAL A 220 -13.18 -41.75 22.87
C VAL A 220 -13.09 -43.26 23.11
N PRO A 221 -12.85 -43.73 24.34
CA PRO A 221 -12.83 -45.16 24.64
C PRO A 221 -14.16 -45.84 24.31
N LEU A 222 -14.09 -47.01 23.66
CA LEU A 222 -15.26 -47.79 23.19
C LEU A 222 -16.30 -48.09 24.28
N TYR A 223 -15.90 -48.26 25.55
CA TYR A 223 -16.83 -48.55 26.65
C TYR A 223 -17.77 -47.37 26.97
N LEU A 224 -17.34 -46.12 26.76
CA LEU A 224 -18.21 -44.94 26.93
C LEU A 224 -19.27 -44.84 25.83
N GLN A 225 -18.98 -45.34 24.62
CA GLN A 225 -19.96 -45.42 23.53
C GLN A 225 -21.02 -46.49 23.81
N VAL A 226 -20.65 -47.61 24.42
CA VAL A 226 -21.59 -48.68 24.81
C VAL A 226 -22.53 -48.23 25.92
N PHE A 227 -22.02 -47.51 26.93
CA PHE A 227 -22.83 -46.99 28.05
C PHE A 227 -23.90 -45.96 27.61
N ASN A 228 -23.58 -45.08 26.65
CA ASN A 228 -24.56 -44.15 26.10
C ASN A 228 -25.64 -44.86 25.26
N LYS A 229 -25.29 -45.96 24.59
CA LYS A 229 -26.25 -46.77 23.83
C LYS A 229 -27.18 -47.55 24.75
N SER A 230 -26.70 -48.07 25.88
CA SER A 230 -27.52 -48.78 26.86
C SER A 230 -28.45 -47.84 27.66
N LEU A 231 -28.03 -46.60 27.94
CA LEU A 231 -28.90 -45.56 28.53
C LEU A 231 -30.05 -45.14 27.61
N GLN A 232 -29.85 -45.10 26.29
CA GLN A 232 -30.95 -44.83 25.35
C GLN A 232 -31.94 -45.99 25.22
N LEU A 233 -31.51 -47.24 25.40
CA LEU A 233 -32.39 -48.41 25.39
C LEU A 233 -33.17 -48.57 26.71
N GLY A 234 -32.66 -48.06 27.83
CA GLY A 234 -33.35 -48.05 29.12
C GLY A 234 -34.47 -47.01 29.25
N HIS A 235 -34.65 -46.13 28.25
CA HIS A 235 -35.77 -45.18 28.19
C HIS A 235 -36.96 -45.66 27.34
N TYR A 236 -36.85 -46.86 26.74
CA TYR A 236 -37.90 -47.51 25.96
C TYR A 236 -38.37 -48.85 26.56
N MET A 237 -38.10 -49.07 27.85
CA MET A 237 -38.68 -50.14 28.67
C MET A 237 -39.38 -49.50 29.88
#